data_AF-A0A2U1W2F8-F1
#
_entry.id   AF-A0A2U1W2F8-F1
#
_cell.length_a   1.000
_cell.length_b   1.000
_cell.length_c   1.000
_cell.angle_alpha   90.00
_cell.angle_beta   90.00
_cell.angle_gamma   90.00
#
_symmetry.space_group_name_H-M   'P 1'
#
loop_
_entity.id
_entity.type
_entity.pdbx_description
1 polymer ?
#
loop_
_entity_poly.entity_id
_entity_poly.type
_entity_poly.pdbx_seq_one_letter_code
_entity_poly.pdbx_strand_id
1 'polypeptide(L)'
;MKTSLVAAALAASLVFGPALAQEAKKPPQMRVMDLLMLGEGTVVGTVKRVGAKYVALSDGQQTVDVTSKEFVFDGLKEGDRLTVTGTASHGTLKPTEILKADGTPLPKRAGK
;
A
#
# COMPACT_ATOMS: atom_id res chain seq x y z
N MET A 1 18.23 72.82 -4.45
CA MET A 1 18.47 71.46 -4.99
C MET A 1 17.15 70.96 -5.57
N LYS A 2 17.19 70.37 -6.77
CA LYS A 2 16.06 70.07 -7.66
C LYS A 2 15.28 68.81 -7.25
N THR A 3 14.04 68.80 -7.69
CA THR A 3 12.89 67.91 -7.49
C THR A 3 12.94 66.55 -8.21
N SER A 4 12.04 65.66 -7.75
CA SER A 4 11.23 64.65 -8.48
C SER A 4 11.61 63.17 -8.46
N LEU A 5 10.55 62.38 -8.16
CA LEU A 5 10.33 60.94 -8.31
C LEU A 5 10.69 60.39 -9.70
N VAL A 6 11.18 59.14 -9.76
CA VAL A 6 11.00 58.22 -10.91
C VAL A 6 10.82 56.77 -10.40
N ALA A 7 9.88 56.06 -11.01
CA ALA A 7 9.47 54.68 -10.78
C ALA A 7 10.18 53.68 -11.73
N ALA A 8 9.82 52.38 -11.61
CA ALA A 8 10.09 51.23 -12.51
C ALA A 8 11.40 50.44 -12.26
N ALA A 9 11.50 49.11 -12.42
CA ALA A 9 10.56 48.02 -12.68
C ALA A 9 11.29 46.66 -12.50
N LEU A 10 10.50 45.60 -12.26
CA LEU A 10 10.66 44.16 -12.53
C LEU A 10 12.06 43.51 -12.61
N ALA A 11 12.23 42.45 -11.80
CA ALA A 11 12.81 41.19 -12.30
C ALA A 11 12.10 40.00 -11.62
N ALA A 12 11.46 39.17 -12.44
CA ALA A 12 10.79 37.95 -12.06
C ALA A 12 11.81 36.83 -11.76
N SER A 13 11.60 36.09 -10.68
CA SER A 13 12.04 34.69 -10.60
C SER A 13 10.87 33.86 -10.09
N LEU A 14 10.18 33.24 -11.04
CA LEU A 14 9.18 32.21 -10.81
C LEU A 14 9.90 30.96 -10.29
N VAL A 15 9.90 30.74 -8.98
CA VAL A 15 10.07 29.38 -8.45
C VAL A 15 8.68 28.76 -8.35
N PHE A 16 8.22 28.24 -9.49
CA PHE A 16 7.17 27.23 -9.49
C PHE A 16 7.75 25.96 -8.86
N GLY A 17 7.33 25.68 -7.64
CA GLY A 17 7.36 24.34 -7.10
C GLY A 17 6.11 24.21 -6.25
N PRO A 18 4.96 23.81 -6.82
CA PRO A 18 3.84 23.46 -5.99
C PRO A 18 4.27 22.18 -5.26
N ALA A 19 4.61 22.31 -3.99
CA ALA A 19 4.52 21.21 -3.06
C ALA A 19 3.02 20.89 -2.89
N LEU A 20 2.41 20.39 -3.96
CA LEU A 20 1.31 19.45 -3.85
C LEU A 20 1.96 18.27 -3.14
N ALA A 21 1.95 18.33 -1.80
CA ALA A 21 1.76 17.16 -1.01
C ALA A 21 0.53 16.47 -1.61
N GLN A 22 0.79 15.58 -2.56
CA GLN A 22 -0.12 14.52 -2.87
C GLN A 22 -0.16 13.72 -1.58
N GLU A 23 -1.00 14.16 -0.63
CA GLU A 23 -1.88 13.22 0.04
C GLU A 23 -2.70 12.58 -1.10
N ALA A 24 -2.04 11.68 -1.84
CA ALA A 24 -2.68 10.60 -2.52
C ALA A 24 -3.45 9.93 -1.39
N LYS A 25 -4.74 10.26 -1.33
CA LYS A 25 -5.70 9.78 -0.35
C LYS A 25 -5.54 8.28 -0.35
N LYS A 26 -4.73 7.79 0.59
CA LYS A 26 -4.33 6.38 0.66
C LYS A 26 -5.66 5.63 0.63
N PRO A 27 -5.88 4.70 -0.32
CA PRO A 27 -7.17 4.02 -0.43
C PRO A 27 -7.52 3.52 0.98
N PRO A 28 -8.78 3.71 1.43
CA PRO A 28 -9.16 3.41 2.81
C PRO A 28 -8.69 2.01 3.15
N GLN A 29 -7.71 1.92 4.05
CA GLN A 29 -7.10 0.65 4.41
C GLN A 29 -8.04 0.01 5.40
N MET A 30 -8.75 -1.04 4.97
CA MET A 30 -9.52 -1.87 5.89
C MET A 30 -8.55 -2.45 6.93
N ARG A 31 -8.96 -2.44 8.20
CA ARG A 31 -8.19 -3.13 9.24
C ARG A 31 -8.34 -4.63 9.07
N VAL A 32 -7.37 -5.38 9.54
CA VAL A 32 -7.46 -6.85 9.60
C VAL A 32 -8.68 -7.27 10.43
N MET A 33 -8.98 -6.58 11.54
CA MET A 33 -10.18 -6.88 12.33
C MET A 33 -11.47 -6.71 11.52
N ASP A 34 -11.59 -5.61 10.77
CA ASP A 34 -12.78 -5.33 9.96
C ASP A 34 -12.94 -6.39 8.86
N LEU A 35 -11.84 -6.79 8.22
CA LEU A 35 -11.82 -7.88 7.25
C LEU A 35 -12.31 -9.19 7.88
N LEU A 36 -11.84 -9.54 9.09
CA LEU A 36 -12.21 -10.77 9.78
C LEU A 36 -13.69 -10.76 10.22
N MET A 37 -14.25 -9.58 10.52
CA MET A 37 -15.66 -9.42 10.88
C MET A 37 -16.60 -9.44 9.66
N LEU A 38 -16.21 -8.76 8.57
CA LEU A 38 -16.99 -8.67 7.34
C LEU A 38 -16.87 -9.92 6.48
N GLY A 39 -15.78 -10.68 6.63
CA GLY A 39 -15.50 -11.90 5.88
C GLY A 39 -14.89 -11.66 4.50
N GLU A 40 -14.84 -10.43 3.98
CA GLU A 40 -14.18 -10.10 2.73
C GLU A 40 -13.71 -8.64 2.67
N GLY A 41 -12.72 -8.38 1.82
CA GLY A 41 -12.24 -7.02 1.59
C GLY A 41 -10.77 -6.96 1.17
N THR A 42 -10.23 -5.76 1.26
CA THR A 42 -8.84 -5.43 0.88
C THR A 42 -8.10 -4.83 2.05
N VAL A 43 -7.05 -5.50 2.50
CA VAL A 43 -6.15 -5.03 3.56
C VAL A 43 -4.80 -4.65 2.98
N VAL A 44 -4.18 -3.61 3.53
CA VAL A 44 -2.79 -3.27 3.23
C VAL A 44 -1.99 -3.50 4.49
N GLY A 45 -0.96 -4.33 4.42
CA GLY A 45 -0.16 -4.66 5.60
C GLY A 45 1.31 -4.87 5.31
N THR A 46 2.05 -5.09 6.37
CA THR A 46 3.47 -5.41 6.37
C THR A 46 3.66 -6.88 6.69
N VAL A 47 4.48 -7.55 5.89
CA VAL A 47 4.87 -8.94 6.09
C VAL A 47 5.64 -9.05 7.40
N LYS A 48 5.17 -9.92 8.29
CA LYS A 48 5.82 -10.27 9.57
C LYS A 48 6.52 -11.61 9.52
N ARG A 49 6.06 -12.51 8.65
CA ARG A 49 6.65 -13.84 8.45
C ARG A 49 6.27 -14.36 7.09
N VAL A 50 7.18 -15.09 6.47
CA VAL A 50 6.94 -15.83 5.22
C VAL A 50 7.13 -17.31 5.49
N GLY A 51 6.17 -18.13 5.06
CA GLY A 51 6.26 -19.58 5.04
C GLY A 51 5.99 -20.12 3.63
N ALA A 52 6.12 -21.44 3.45
CA ALA A 52 6.06 -22.06 2.12
C ALA A 52 4.72 -21.87 1.37
N LYS A 53 3.62 -21.64 2.10
CA LYS A 53 2.25 -21.50 1.56
C LYS A 53 1.44 -20.39 2.23
N TYR A 54 2.09 -19.58 3.06
CA TYR A 54 1.42 -18.52 3.78
C TYR A 54 2.36 -17.36 4.07
N VAL A 55 1.77 -16.20 4.31
CA VAL A 55 2.44 -14.99 4.78
C VAL A 55 1.63 -14.41 5.93
N ALA A 56 2.30 -14.12 7.06
CA ALA A 56 1.68 -13.38 8.14
C ALA A 56 1.72 -11.89 7.80
N LEU A 57 0.55 -11.28 7.62
CA LEU A 57 0.39 -9.88 7.22
C LEU A 57 -0.18 -9.08 8.39
N SER A 58 0.47 -7.97 8.76
CA SER A 58 0.01 -7.10 9.83
C SER A 58 -0.38 -5.71 9.32
N ASP A 59 -1.53 -5.20 9.75
CA ASP A 59 -1.93 -3.80 9.55
C ASP A 59 -1.34 -2.84 10.61
N GLY A 60 -0.49 -3.36 11.51
CA GLY A 60 0.09 -2.62 12.63
C GLY A 60 -0.70 -2.73 13.94
N GLN A 61 -1.91 -3.31 13.93
CA GLN A 61 -2.72 -3.57 15.12
C GLN A 61 -2.97 -5.06 15.30
N GLN A 62 -3.25 -5.76 14.20
CA GLN A 62 -3.50 -7.20 14.18
C GLN A 62 -2.68 -7.85 13.06
N THR A 63 -2.53 -9.17 13.15
CA THR A 63 -1.89 -9.99 12.14
C THR A 63 -2.88 -11.05 11.66
N VAL A 64 -2.88 -11.33 10.36
CA VAL A 64 -3.65 -12.40 9.73
C VAL A 64 -2.73 -13.23 8.85
N ASP A 65 -2.93 -14.55 8.87
CA ASP A 65 -2.25 -15.43 7.93
C ASP A 65 -2.95 -15.41 6.58
N VAL A 66 -2.26 -14.89 5.58
CA VAL A 66 -2.65 -14.95 4.18
C VAL A 66 -2.19 -16.30 3.63
N THR A 67 -3.13 -17.21 3.40
CA THR A 67 -2.82 -18.60 3.03
C THR A 67 -3.31 -18.89 1.63
N SER A 68 -2.42 -19.36 0.76
CA SER A 68 -2.80 -19.81 -0.58
C SER A 68 -1.86 -20.87 -1.14
N LYS A 69 -2.43 -21.81 -1.89
CA LYS A 69 -1.68 -22.75 -2.73
C LYS A 69 -1.48 -22.23 -4.16
N GLU A 70 -2.21 -21.18 -4.53
CA GLU A 70 -2.23 -20.64 -5.90
C GLU A 70 -1.21 -19.52 -6.08
N PHE A 71 -0.74 -18.88 -5.01
CA PHE A 71 0.29 -17.85 -5.09
C PHE A 71 1.67 -18.40 -4.72
N VAL A 72 2.70 -17.78 -5.31
CA VAL A 72 4.10 -18.01 -4.97
C VAL A 72 4.53 -16.87 -4.04
N PHE A 73 4.91 -17.23 -2.81
CA PHE A 73 5.40 -16.27 -1.81
C PHE A 73 6.92 -16.16 -1.79
N ASP A 74 7.61 -16.97 -2.60
CA ASP A 74 9.05 -16.91 -2.77
C ASP A 74 9.51 -15.51 -3.20
N GLY A 75 10.59 -15.02 -2.59
CA GLY A 75 11.12 -13.67 -2.83
C GLY A 75 10.50 -12.57 -1.97
N LEU A 76 9.41 -12.86 -1.23
CA LEU A 76 8.95 -11.97 -0.17
C LEU A 76 9.84 -12.09 1.06
N LYS A 77 9.95 -10.99 1.81
CA LYS A 77 10.67 -10.92 3.09
C LYS A 77 9.89 -10.15 4.13
N GLU A 78 10.28 -10.34 5.39
CA GLU A 78 9.78 -9.50 6.48
C GLU A 78 10.02 -8.01 6.18
N GLY A 79 9.02 -7.19 6.49
CA GLY A 79 9.03 -5.75 6.21
C GLY A 79 8.45 -5.38 4.84
N ASP A 80 8.29 -6.33 3.91
CA ASP A 80 7.63 -6.04 2.63
C ASP A 80 6.19 -5.58 2.86
N ARG A 81 5.73 -4.63 2.04
CA ARG A 81 4.35 -4.13 2.10
C ARG A 81 3.54 -4.76 0.98
N LEU A 82 2.39 -5.31 1.34
CA LEU A 82 1.46 -5.94 0.42
C LEU A 82 0.07 -5.32 0.52
N THR A 83 -0.63 -5.28 -0.60
CA THR A 83 -2.08 -5.12 -0.67
C THR A 83 -2.69 -6.47 -0.97
N VAL A 84 -3.60 -6.95 -0.13
CA VAL A 84 -4.22 -8.27 -0.27
C VAL A 84 -5.73 -8.10 -0.30
N THR A 85 -6.34 -8.56 -1.39
CA THR A 85 -7.80 -8.65 -1.53
C THR A 85 -8.20 -10.11 -1.41
N GLY A 86 -9.28 -10.39 -0.67
CA GLY A 86 -9.79 -11.76 -0.57
C GLY A 86 -10.89 -11.94 0.44
N THR A 87 -11.12 -13.21 0.78
CA THR A 87 -12.13 -13.65 1.74
C THR A 87 -11.45 -14.14 3.00
N ALA A 88 -11.88 -13.63 4.15
CA ALA A 88 -11.47 -14.10 5.45
C ALA A 88 -12.43 -15.17 5.98
N SER A 89 -11.89 -16.30 6.41
CA SER A 89 -12.63 -17.32 7.15
C SER A 89 -11.73 -18.03 8.14
N HIS A 90 -12.30 -18.41 9.29
CA HIS A 90 -11.59 -19.11 10.37
C HIS A 90 -10.27 -18.44 10.80
N GLY A 91 -10.22 -17.10 10.80
CA GLY A 91 -9.03 -16.34 11.19
C GLY A 91 -7.91 -16.30 10.15
N THR A 92 -8.15 -16.79 8.94
CA THR A 92 -7.20 -16.77 7.82
C THR A 92 -7.76 -15.97 6.65
N LEU A 93 -6.88 -15.35 5.86
CA LEU A 93 -7.25 -14.66 4.63
C LEU A 93 -6.89 -15.54 3.43
N LYS A 94 -7.90 -15.94 2.65
CA LYS A 94 -7.70 -16.57 1.35
C LYS A 94 -7.65 -15.46 0.28
N PRO A 95 -6.49 -15.18 -0.31
CA PRO A 95 -6.33 -14.09 -1.27
C PRO A 95 -6.93 -14.47 -2.63
N THR A 96 -7.59 -13.51 -3.27
CA THR A 96 -7.94 -13.54 -4.71
C THR A 96 -6.94 -12.73 -5.54
N GLU A 97 -6.31 -11.72 -4.91
CA GLU A 97 -5.27 -10.88 -5.46
C GLU A 97 -4.27 -10.47 -4.38
N ILE A 98 -2.99 -10.45 -4.74
CA ILE A 98 -1.93 -9.89 -3.90
C ILE A 98 -1.05 -9.01 -4.76
N LEU A 99 -0.88 -7.75 -4.34
CA LEU A 99 0.01 -6.78 -4.97
C LEU A 99 1.14 -6.42 -4.03
N LYS A 100 2.35 -6.27 -4.58
CA LYS A 100 3.47 -5.64 -3.88
C LYS A 100 3.23 -4.12 -3.74
N ALA A 101 4.08 -3.46 -2.95
CA ALA A 101 4.04 -2.01 -2.77
C ALA A 101 4.12 -1.20 -4.09
N ASP A 102 4.80 -1.75 -5.10
CA ASP A 102 4.93 -1.16 -6.43
C ASP A 102 3.71 -1.42 -7.35
N GLY A 103 2.67 -2.09 -6.84
CA GLY A 103 1.47 -2.47 -7.59
C GLY A 103 1.62 -3.73 -8.44
N THR A 104 2.80 -4.34 -8.51
CA THR A 104 3.00 -5.58 -9.28
C THR A 104 2.29 -6.74 -8.58
N PRO A 105 1.50 -7.55 -9.30
CA PRO A 105 0.86 -8.73 -8.73
C PRO A 105 1.87 -9.82 -8.39
N LEU A 106 1.62 -10.57 -7.32
CA LEU A 106 2.38 -11.79 -7.06
C LEU A 106 2.09 -12.85 -8.12
N PRO A 107 3.11 -13.60 -8.54
CA PRO A 107 2.92 -14.67 -9.50
C PRO A 107 2.01 -15.76 -8.93
N LYS A 108 1.06 -16.20 -9.75
CA LYS A 108 0.30 -17.41 -9.48
C LYS A 108 1.12 -18.63 -9.88
N ARG A 109 1.04 -19.71 -9.11
CA ARG A 109 1.54 -21.02 -9.51
C ARG A 109 0.81 -21.42 -10.77
N ALA A 110 1.56 -21.74 -11.83
CA ALA A 110 0.97 -22.36 -13.01
C ALA A 110 0.32 -23.68 -12.57
N GLY A 111 -0.99 -23.81 -12.79
CA GLY A 111 -1.69 -25.07 -12.58
C GLY A 111 -1.08 -26.14 -13.48
N LYS A 112 -0.86 -27.33 -12.93
CA LYS A 112 -0.67 -28.54 -13.72
C LYS A 112 -2.03 -29.02 -14.22
#